data_AF-A0A1A9V688-F1
#
_entry.id   AF-A0A1A9V688-F1
#
_cell.length_a   1.000
_cell.length_b   1.000
_cell.length_c   1.000
_cell.angle_alpha   90.00
_cell.angle_beta   90.00
_cell.angle_gamma   90.00
#
_symmetry.space_group_name_H-M   'P 1'
#
loop_
_entity.id
_entity.type
_entity.pdbx_description
1 polymer ?
#
loop_
_entity_poly.entity_id
_entity_poly.type
_entity_poly.pdbx_seq_one_letter_code
_entity_poly.pdbx_strand_id
1 'polypeptide(L)'
;MLGTVSLSHEGEADWEIMAIDVKDPLVEKLNDIEDVDAFFPGLLQATISDGKLQNQCAFNGDAKNAAFTTDVVPEVHKVWQGLVTNKIEGSLLFDV
;
A
#
# COMPACT_ATOMS: atom_id res chain seq x y z
N MET A 1 -8.36 -5.30 -3.61
CA MET A 1 -6.98 -4.85 -3.34
C MET A 1 -6.08 -6.00 -3.67
N LEU A 2 -4.97 -5.74 -4.35
CA LEU A 2 -4.06 -6.77 -4.85
C LEU A 2 -2.78 -6.87 -4.02
N GLY A 3 -2.34 -5.75 -3.44
CA GLY A 3 -1.14 -5.71 -2.62
C GLY A 3 -0.80 -4.30 -2.15
N THR A 4 0.34 -4.16 -1.50
CA THR A 4 0.85 -2.85 -1.07
C THR A 4 2.37 -2.80 -1.09
N VAL A 5 2.92 -1.62 -1.34
CA VAL A 5 4.34 -1.32 -1.17
C VAL A 5 4.47 -0.31 -0.03
N SER A 6 5.45 -0.53 0.84
CA SER A 6 5.81 0.43 1.89
C SER A 6 7.03 1.22 1.44
N LEU A 7 6.79 2.49 1.09
CA LEU A 7 7.79 3.51 0.90
C LEU A 7 8.01 4.23 2.24
N SER A 8 9.20 4.77 2.43
CA SER A 8 9.59 5.57 3.59
C SER A 8 10.06 6.91 3.06
N HIS A 9 9.23 7.93 3.26
CA HIS A 9 9.55 9.31 2.90
C HIS A 9 9.92 10.07 4.17
N GLU A 10 11.14 10.59 4.24
CA GLU A 10 11.62 11.41 5.38
C GLU A 10 11.47 10.79 6.79
N GLY A 11 11.36 9.47 6.89
CA GLY A 11 11.19 8.74 8.17
C GLY A 11 9.76 8.32 8.48
N GLU A 12 8.79 8.76 7.66
CA GLU A 12 7.38 8.38 7.79
C GLU A 12 7.02 7.21 6.87
N ALA A 13 6.09 6.37 7.33
CA ALA A 13 5.58 5.25 6.54
C ALA A 13 4.57 5.74 5.49
N ASP A 14 4.93 5.60 4.21
CA ASP A 14 4.10 5.92 3.06
C ASP A 14 3.67 4.62 2.35
N TRP A 15 2.39 4.28 2.49
CA TRP A 15 1.84 3.02 1.96
C TRP A 15 1.17 3.24 0.62
N GLU A 16 1.71 2.63 -0.43
CA GLU A 16 1.07 2.59 -1.75
C GLU A 16 0.23 1.32 -1.89
N ILE A 17 -1.07 1.47 -2.16
CA ILE A 17 -1.99 0.35 -2.34
C ILE A 17 -2.13 0.02 -3.83
N MET A 18 -1.86 -1.23 -4.19
CA MET A 18 -2.11 -1.77 -5.52
C MET A 18 -3.56 -2.28 -5.59
N ALA A 19 -4.33 -1.74 -6.54
CA ALA A 19 -5.73 -2.10 -6.72
C ALA A 19 -6.14 -2.04 -8.19
N ILE A 20 -7.22 -2.75 -8.51
CA ILE A 20 -7.87 -2.74 -9.81
C ILE A 20 -9.34 -2.34 -9.65
N ASP A 21 -9.88 -1.64 -10.65
CA ASP A 21 -11.31 -1.33 -10.71
C ASP A 21 -12.11 -2.64 -10.83
N VAL A 22 -13.19 -2.76 -10.06
CA VAL A 22 -14.10 -3.91 -10.12
C VAL A 22 -14.81 -4.05 -11.45
N LYS A 23 -14.78 -3.02 -12.31
CA LYS A 23 -15.33 -3.02 -13.67
C LYS A 23 -14.29 -3.37 -14.72
N ASP A 24 -13.02 -3.55 -14.34
CA ASP A 24 -11.97 -3.89 -15.29
C ASP A 24 -12.19 -5.31 -15.85
N PRO A 25 -12.02 -5.55 -17.17
CA PRO A 25 -12.15 -6.88 -17.76
C PRO A 25 -11.24 -7.96 -17.16
N LEU A 26 -10.16 -7.57 -16.47
CA LEU A 26 -9.20 -8.47 -15.84
C LEU A 26 -9.49 -8.72 -14.35
N VAL A 27 -10.54 -8.14 -13.76
CA VAL A 27 -10.81 -8.22 -12.32
C VAL A 27 -10.86 -9.66 -11.78
N GLU A 28 -11.47 -10.61 -12.51
CA GLU A 28 -11.57 -12.00 -12.06
C GLU A 28 -10.22 -12.75 -12.09
N LYS A 29 -9.22 -12.20 -12.81
CA LYS A 29 -7.92 -12.81 -13.02
C LYS A 29 -6.82 -12.23 -12.13
N LEU A 30 -7.10 -11.12 -11.46
CA LEU A 30 -6.16 -10.39 -10.62
C LEU A 30 -6.69 -10.43 -9.19
N ASN A 31 -6.19 -11.37 -8.40
CA ASN A 31 -6.65 -11.61 -7.03
C ASN A 31 -5.54 -11.37 -6.00
N ASP A 32 -4.28 -11.51 -6.39
CA ASP A 32 -3.13 -11.23 -5.53
C ASP A 32 -2.00 -10.50 -6.28
N ILE A 33 -0.95 -10.12 -5.56
CA ILE A 33 0.15 -9.31 -6.07
C ILE A 33 0.95 -10.03 -7.16
N GLU A 34 1.04 -11.36 -7.10
CA GLU A 34 1.72 -12.18 -8.10
C GLU A 34 1.01 -12.15 -9.46
N ASP A 35 -0.33 -12.00 -9.47
CA ASP A 35 -1.09 -11.91 -10.71
C ASP A 35 -0.76 -10.61 -11.46
N VAL A 36 -0.40 -9.54 -10.74
CA VAL A 36 0.02 -8.27 -11.34
C VAL A 36 1.27 -8.47 -12.18
N ASP A 37 2.28 -9.20 -11.70
CA ASP A 37 3.49 -9.46 -12.48
C ASP A 37 3.23 -10.44 -13.64
N ALA A 38 2.28 -11.37 -13.48
CA ALA A 38 1.91 -12.31 -14.53
C ALA A 38 1.19 -11.64 -15.72
N PHE A 39 0.29 -10.69 -15.46
CA PHE A 39 -0.48 -9.98 -16.49
C PHE A 39 0.18 -8.68 -16.97
N PHE A 40 0.96 -8.04 -16.11
CA PHE A 40 1.67 -6.78 -16.37
C PHE A 40 3.16 -6.91 -16.00
N PRO A 41 3.91 -7.74 -16.73
CA PRO A 41 5.31 -8.03 -16.39
C PRO A 41 6.15 -6.76 -16.33
N GLY A 42 6.84 -6.56 -15.21
CA GLY A 42 7.70 -5.41 -14.96
C GLY A 42 6.99 -4.16 -14.42
N LEU A 43 5.65 -4.15 -14.32
CA LEU A 43 4.92 -3.03 -13.73
C LEU A 43 5.29 -2.82 -12.26
N LEU A 44 5.25 -3.89 -11.46
CA LEU A 44 5.61 -3.81 -10.03
C LEU A 44 7.04 -3.34 -9.83
N GLN A 45 7.99 -3.88 -10.61
CA GLN A 45 9.38 -3.45 -10.55
C GLN A 45 9.52 -1.97 -10.90
N ALA A 46 8.85 -1.50 -11.95
CA ALA A 46 8.90 -0.10 -12.35
C ALA A 46 8.35 0.83 -11.26
N THR A 47 7.21 0.48 -10.64
CA THR A 47 6.62 1.28 -9.55
C THR A 47 7.53 1.31 -8.33
N ILE A 48 8.07 0.16 -7.90
CA ILE A 48 8.99 0.10 -6.76
C ILE A 48 10.28 0.86 -7.05
N SER A 49 10.84 0.73 -8.25
CA SER A 49 12.04 1.45 -8.66
C SER A 49 11.84 2.96 -8.67
N ASP A 50 10.71 3.44 -9.16
CA ASP A 50 10.39 4.87 -9.15
C ASP A 50 10.20 5.39 -7.71
N GLY A 51 9.47 4.65 -6.89
CA GLY A 51 9.33 4.94 -5.46
C GLY A 51 10.68 4.97 -4.73
N LYS A 52 11.59 4.03 -5.00
CA LYS A 52 12.94 3.98 -4.42
C LYS A 52 13.86 5.13 -4.84
N LEU A 53 13.63 5.73 -6.01
CA LEU A 53 14.39 6.91 -6.44
C LEU A 53 14.05 8.13 -5.59
N GLN A 54 12.82 8.18 -5.07
CA GLN A 54 12.31 9.29 -4.27
C GLN A 54 12.42 9.01 -2.76
N ASN A 55 12.28 7.74 -2.35
CA ASN A 55 12.08 7.29 -0.97
C ASN A 55 12.92 6.05 -0.63
N GLN A 56 13.11 5.76 0.67
CA GLN A 56 13.63 4.44 1.08
C GLN A 56 12.48 3.42 1.04
N CYS A 57 12.75 2.13 0.83
CA CYS A 57 11.71 1.10 0.95
C CYS A 57 11.88 0.28 2.22
N ALA A 58 10.79 0.04 2.93
CA ALA A 58 10.74 -1.03 3.91
C ALA A 58 10.69 -2.40 3.21
N PHE A 59 10.88 -3.49 3.96
CA PHE A 59 10.78 -4.88 3.46
C PHE A 59 11.66 -5.19 2.24
N ASN A 60 12.84 -4.60 2.12
CA ASN A 60 13.72 -4.70 0.94
C ASN A 60 13.09 -4.17 -0.37
N GLY A 61 11.95 -3.49 -0.28
CA GLY A 61 11.12 -3.06 -1.40
C GLY A 61 10.37 -4.19 -2.07
N ASP A 62 10.00 -5.23 -1.34
CA ASP A 62 9.08 -6.24 -1.82
C ASP A 62 7.63 -5.77 -1.62
N ALA A 63 6.81 -5.93 -2.67
CA ALA A 63 5.38 -5.76 -2.55
C ALA A 63 4.79 -6.84 -1.63
N LYS A 64 3.85 -6.44 -0.77
CA LYS A 64 3.08 -7.33 0.08
C LYS A 64 1.79 -7.73 -0.61
N ASN A 65 1.34 -8.94 -0.32
CA ASN A 65 0.17 -9.56 -0.93
C ASN A 65 -1.16 -8.93 -0.47
N ALA A 66 -2.25 -9.37 -1.08
CA ALA A 66 -3.60 -8.88 -0.82
C ALA A 66 -4.01 -9.10 0.65
N ALA A 67 -3.60 -10.22 1.25
CA ALA A 67 -3.92 -10.53 2.64
C ALA A 67 -3.32 -9.51 3.62
N PHE A 68 -2.01 -9.26 3.53
CA PHE A 68 -1.34 -8.24 4.36
C PHE A 68 -1.97 -6.86 4.16
N THR A 69 -2.26 -6.49 2.90
CA THR A 69 -2.89 -5.22 2.55
C THR A 69 -4.27 -5.06 3.20
N THR A 70 -5.02 -6.15 3.27
CA THR A 70 -6.36 -6.19 3.87
C THR A 70 -6.31 -6.01 5.39
N ASP A 71 -5.17 -6.30 6.04
CA ASP A 71 -4.98 -6.05 7.47
C ASP A 71 -4.56 -4.59 7.75
N VAL A 72 -3.71 -4.00 6.89
CA VAL A 72 -3.21 -2.61 7.05
C VAL A 72 -4.32 -1.57 6.91
N VAL A 73 -5.17 -1.68 5.88
CA VAL A 73 -6.19 -0.66 5.58
C VAL A 73 -7.18 -0.43 6.75
N PRO A 74 -7.71 -1.47 7.41
CA PRO A 74 -8.52 -1.32 8.62
C PRO A 74 -7.80 -0.64 9.78
N GLU A 75 -6.49 -0.86 9.96
CA GLU A 75 -5.72 -0.20 11.03
C GLU A 75 -5.61 1.30 10.78
N VAL A 76 -5.24 1.71 9.57
CA VAL A 76 -5.20 3.12 9.16
C VAL A 76 -6.60 3.75 9.25
N HIS A 77 -7.64 3.01 8.87
CA HIS A 77 -9.02 3.48 8.98
C HIS A 77 -9.43 3.74 10.44
N LYS A 78 -9.02 2.89 11.40
CA LYS A 78 -9.28 3.11 12.83
C LYS A 78 -8.62 4.39 13.33
N VAL A 79 -7.38 4.67 12.89
CA VAL A 79 -6.68 5.91 13.24
C VAL A 79 -7.45 7.12 12.70
N TRP A 80 -7.87 7.08 11.43
CA TRP A 80 -8.71 8.12 10.84
C TRP A 80 -10.04 8.30 11.57
N GLN A 81 -10.74 7.21 11.92
CA GLN A 81 -11.97 7.27 12.69
C GLN A 81 -11.75 7.93 14.06
N GLY A 82 -10.64 7.59 14.73
CA GLY A 82 -10.26 8.22 16.00
C GLY A 82 -10.03 9.72 15.84
N LEU A 83 -9.35 10.14 14.78
CA LEU A 83 -9.12 11.54 14.45
C LEU A 83 -10.43 12.29 14.20
N VAL A 84 -11.30 11.80 13.31
CA VAL A 84 -12.55 12.52 12.93
C VAL A 84 -13.61 12.51 14.04
N THR A 85 -13.50 11.59 15.00
CA THR A 85 -14.37 11.56 16.20
C THR A 85 -13.75 12.25 17.41
N ASN A 86 -12.60 12.95 17.25
CA ASN A 86 -11.86 13.62 18.32
C ASN A 86 -11.45 12.70 19.49
N LYS A 87 -11.26 11.40 19.23
CA LYS A 87 -10.74 10.42 20.20
C LYS A 87 -9.21 10.37 20.21
N ILE A 88 -8.57 10.88 19.17
CA ILE A 88 -7.12 10.98 19.01
C ILE A 88 -6.81 12.43 18.63
N GLU A 89 -5.81 13.04 19.27
CA GLU A 89 -5.31 14.35 18.88
C GLU A 89 -4.38 14.23 17.67
N GLY A 90 -4.54 15.12 16.69
CA GLY A 90 -3.72 15.08 15.47
C GLY A 90 -2.22 15.31 15.70
N SER A 91 -1.83 15.89 16.83
CA SER A 91 -0.44 16.05 17.26
C SER A 91 0.27 14.72 17.54
N LEU A 92 -0.47 13.66 17.87
CA LEU A 92 0.07 12.33 18.21
C LEU A 92 0.27 11.43 16.97
N LEU A 93 -0.06 11.92 15.76
CA LEU A 93 0.04 11.14 14.52
C LEU A 93 1.44 11.14 13.90
N PHE A 94 2.34 12.00 14.37
CA PHE A 94 3.69 12.20 13.80
C PHE A 94 4.82 11.62 14.69
N ASP A 95 4.48 10.92 15.78
CA ASP A 95 5.46 10.35 16.73
C ASP A 95 5.75 8.85 16.49
N VAL A 96 5.38 8.28 15.33
CA VAL A 96 5.59 6.86 14.99
C VAL A 96 6.72 6.69 13.99
#